data_AF-A0A554K515-F1
#
_entry.id   AF-A0A554K515-F1
#
_cell.length_a   1.000
_cell.length_b   1.000
_cell.length_c   1.000
_cell.angle_alpha   90.00
_cell.angle_beta   90.00
_cell.angle_gamma   90.00
#
_symmetry.space_group_name_H-M   'P 1'
#
loop_
_entity.id
_entity.type
_entity.pdbx_description
1 polymer ?
#
loop_
_entity_poly.entity_id
_entity_poly.type
_entity_poly.pdbx_seq_one_letter_code
_entity_poly.pdbx_strand_id
1 'polypeptide(L)'
;MFIKIHLNKIFVVTVLLLGIGIVVYATSKDDIVFPVPELGNCKSEQECKVYCDSPANIAKCLAFAERHNLLSAEELARAKKFLELGGSGPGGCSNHLECENYCNDINNISECLTFAERSGFIEPDELKEAKKIQAALARGAQLPGGCRNKQACEAYCTSSNHMEECIAFAESAGFIPPDELEEAKKVLAAIKRGVTPPPCMGAGGKEACEAYCRQSENFEVCISFAKEAGLMSDQELQDAEKMLTALRKGVKPPACQSEEECNVYCSQEEHIQECIVFAEAAGFMTPEEAEMARKTGGKGPGDCQGQQECEQFCQNPANQETCFDFAKEHGLLSDQDMRQMEEGLRMMREGLSNAPPEIASCLEGKLGPEVIEGIRTGSGTVAPHMGDVMRECFEQFMPSPEEFGPRPGEEGSFPPEGFAPPEGIPSGFTGPGGCKSQEECMAYCQQHPEECGQFQPPTMPPPSEFQQFPEEHKEEFQQQFEEQYRQQFEKQYQQQQQQEGPTGFFQRLTAWLAAPFLNLLR
;
A
#
# COMPACT_ATOMS: atom_id res chain seq x y z
N MET A 1 40.54 11.24 -13.18
CA MET A 1 41.03 10.45 -14.32
C MET A 1 41.13 11.38 -15.52
N PHE A 2 42.30 11.40 -16.18
CA PHE A 2 42.76 12.37 -17.19
C PHE A 2 41.82 12.64 -18.38
N ILE A 3 41.66 13.90 -18.81
CA ILE A 3 41.23 14.23 -20.18
C ILE A 3 42.16 15.28 -20.81
N LYS A 4 43.09 14.72 -21.59
CA LYS A 4 43.74 15.17 -22.84
C LYS A 4 43.71 16.65 -23.24
N ILE A 5 44.93 17.18 -23.24
CA ILE A 5 45.53 18.16 -24.15
C ILE A 5 45.13 17.93 -25.61
N HIS A 6 44.72 19.00 -26.30
CA HIS A 6 44.94 19.16 -27.74
C HIS A 6 45.60 20.51 -28.00
N LEU A 7 46.93 20.48 -28.15
CA LEU A 7 47.65 21.44 -28.97
C LEU A 7 47.19 21.26 -30.43
N ASN A 8 46.97 22.40 -31.09
CA ASN A 8 47.44 22.72 -32.45
C ASN A 8 46.35 23.38 -33.30
N LYS A 9 46.29 24.72 -33.28
CA LYS A 9 46.11 25.52 -34.50
C LYS A 9 46.84 26.86 -34.36
N ILE A 10 48.01 26.91 -34.97
CA ILE A 10 48.68 28.13 -35.42
C ILE A 10 47.71 28.88 -36.35
N PHE A 11 47.36 30.12 -36.02
CA PHE A 11 46.90 31.10 -37.01
C PHE A 11 47.72 32.37 -36.82
N VAL A 12 48.65 32.58 -37.74
CA VAL A 12 49.35 33.84 -37.96
C VAL A 12 48.43 34.70 -38.80
N VAL A 13 47.88 35.80 -38.26
CA VAL A 13 47.66 37.04 -39.04
C VAL A 13 47.88 38.26 -38.14
N THR A 14 48.73 39.11 -38.68
CA THR A 14 49.23 40.43 -38.30
C THR A 14 48.19 41.57 -38.19
N VAL A 15 48.56 42.54 -37.34
CA VAL A 15 48.37 44.01 -37.49
C VAL A 15 47.01 44.63 -37.09
N LEU A 16 47.07 45.34 -35.95
CA LEU A 16 46.72 46.74 -35.71
C LEU A 16 45.49 47.32 -36.45
N LEU A 17 44.44 47.69 -35.70
CA LEU A 17 43.71 48.95 -35.88
C LEU A 17 42.79 49.24 -34.67
N LEU A 18 42.81 50.51 -34.27
CA LEU A 18 42.05 51.14 -33.19
C LEU A 18 40.53 51.07 -33.41
N GLY A 19 39.76 50.83 -32.34
CA GLY A 19 38.31 51.06 -32.36
C GLY A 19 37.55 50.33 -31.26
N ILE A 20 37.32 51.05 -30.15
CA ILE A 20 36.29 50.87 -29.11
C ILE A 20 35.52 49.53 -29.18
N GLY A 21 35.93 48.60 -28.33
CA GLY A 21 35.08 47.53 -27.83
C GLY A 21 35.21 47.51 -26.31
N ILE A 22 34.20 48.02 -25.62
CA ILE A 22 33.98 47.63 -24.22
C ILE A 22 33.62 46.16 -24.31
N VAL A 23 34.62 45.29 -24.18
CA VAL A 23 34.33 43.89 -24.02
C VAL A 23 34.20 43.66 -22.53
N VAL A 24 32.95 43.73 -22.06
CA VAL A 24 32.58 43.14 -20.79
C VAL A 24 32.69 41.65 -20.98
N TYR A 25 33.88 41.10 -20.74
CA TYR A 25 34.06 39.68 -20.59
C TYR A 25 33.55 39.29 -19.20
N ALA A 26 32.77 38.22 -19.15
CA ALA A 26 32.34 37.59 -17.91
C ALA A 26 33.59 37.30 -17.05
N THR A 27 33.62 37.83 -15.83
CA THR A 27 34.76 37.69 -14.92
C THR A 27 34.79 36.26 -14.38
N SER A 28 35.63 35.41 -14.96
CA SER A 28 35.98 34.09 -14.42
C SER A 28 37.36 34.14 -13.78
N LYS A 29 37.74 33.11 -13.01
CA LYS A 29 39.07 32.99 -12.39
C LYS A 29 40.21 33.12 -13.43
N ASP A 30 39.95 32.79 -14.69
CA ASP A 30 40.93 32.82 -15.80
C ASP A 30 41.22 34.24 -16.33
N ASP A 31 40.40 35.24 -15.96
CA ASP A 31 40.54 36.62 -16.41
C ASP A 31 41.28 37.53 -15.41
N ILE A 32 41.75 36.97 -14.29
CA ILE A 32 42.52 37.70 -13.28
C ILE A 32 43.96 37.89 -13.78
N VAL A 33 44.33 39.14 -14.10
CA VAL A 33 45.68 39.52 -14.51
C VAL A 33 46.52 39.87 -13.28
N PHE A 34 47.64 39.15 -13.10
CA PHE A 34 48.62 39.44 -12.04
C PHE A 34 49.70 40.43 -12.52
N PRO A 35 50.25 41.27 -11.64
CA PRO A 35 49.88 41.43 -10.22
C PRO A 35 48.53 42.14 -10.06
N VAL A 36 47.76 41.78 -9.03
CA VAL A 36 46.43 42.38 -8.76
C VAL A 36 46.61 43.64 -7.89
N PRO A 37 46.51 44.86 -8.45
CA PRO A 37 46.84 46.08 -7.71
C PRO A 37 45.89 46.35 -6.53
N GLU A 38 44.62 45.97 -6.67
CA GLU A 38 43.58 46.14 -5.64
C GLU A 38 43.83 45.29 -4.39
N LEU A 39 44.54 44.16 -4.54
CA LEU A 39 44.87 43.21 -3.48
C LEU A 39 46.35 43.28 -3.07
N GLY A 40 46.90 44.50 -3.05
CA GLY A 40 48.27 44.72 -2.58
C GLY A 40 49.36 44.33 -3.58
N ASN A 41 49.04 44.26 -4.88
CA ASN A 41 49.96 43.85 -5.95
C ASN A 41 50.47 42.40 -5.80
N CYS A 42 49.65 41.49 -5.27
CA CYS A 42 49.97 40.06 -5.22
C CYS A 42 50.20 39.51 -6.64
N LYS A 43 51.27 38.73 -6.83
CA LYS A 43 51.74 38.28 -8.15
C LYS A 43 51.25 36.89 -8.55
N SER A 44 50.54 36.20 -7.65
CA SER A 44 49.98 34.88 -7.86
C SER A 44 48.75 34.68 -7.00
N GLU A 45 47.93 33.67 -7.33
CA GLU A 45 46.77 33.27 -6.53
C GLU A 45 47.16 33.02 -5.06
N GLN A 46 48.28 32.33 -4.84
CA GLN A 46 48.75 32.03 -3.49
C GLN A 46 49.15 33.30 -2.72
N GLU A 47 49.81 34.26 -3.37
CA GLU A 47 50.13 35.55 -2.75
C GLU A 47 48.86 36.36 -2.44
N CYS A 48 47.86 36.33 -3.32
CA CYS A 48 46.59 37.00 -3.08
C CYS A 48 45.82 36.33 -1.94
N LYS A 49 45.86 34.99 -1.85
CA LYS A 49 45.29 34.24 -0.73
C LYS A 49 45.93 34.69 0.59
N VAL A 50 47.25 34.72 0.68
CA VAL A 50 47.97 35.21 1.88
C VAL A 50 47.60 36.66 2.21
N TYR A 51 47.44 37.53 1.20
CA TYR A 51 46.96 38.89 1.41
C TYR A 51 45.55 38.91 2.01
N CYS A 52 44.66 38.07 1.49
CA CYS A 52 43.25 37.97 1.87
C CYS A 52 42.97 37.21 3.16
N ASP A 53 43.89 36.35 3.60
CA ASP A 53 43.83 35.64 4.89
C ASP A 53 44.00 36.61 6.07
N SER A 54 44.46 37.84 5.82
CA SER A 54 44.49 38.91 6.83
C SER A 54 43.09 39.50 7.08
N PRO A 55 42.59 39.51 8.33
CA PRO A 55 41.32 40.15 8.68
C PRO A 55 41.24 41.64 8.33
N ALA A 56 42.38 42.32 8.18
CA ALA A 56 42.42 43.73 7.77
C ALA A 56 42.17 43.92 6.27
N ASN A 57 42.34 42.89 5.45
CA ASN A 57 42.27 42.94 3.99
C ASN A 57 41.05 42.23 3.39
N ILE A 58 40.44 41.33 4.16
CA ILE A 58 39.32 40.48 3.73
C ILE A 58 38.13 41.26 3.15
N ALA A 59 37.78 42.45 3.65
CA ALA A 59 36.72 43.28 3.07
C ALA A 59 37.02 43.71 1.63
N LYS A 60 38.29 44.02 1.33
CA LYS A 60 38.75 44.34 -0.05
C LYS A 60 38.72 43.09 -0.92
N CYS A 61 39.09 41.95 -0.36
CA CYS A 61 39.06 40.67 -1.04
C CYS A 61 37.64 40.21 -1.38
N LEU A 62 36.66 40.39 -0.49
CA LEU A 62 35.26 40.09 -0.79
C LEU A 62 34.69 41.02 -1.85
N ALA A 63 35.03 42.31 -1.83
CA ALA A 63 34.63 43.25 -2.87
C ALA A 63 35.26 42.91 -4.24
N PHE A 64 36.50 42.43 -4.25
CA PHE A 64 37.15 41.91 -5.45
C PHE A 64 36.47 40.63 -5.93
N ALA A 65 36.22 39.67 -5.04
CA ALA A 65 35.54 38.42 -5.35
C ALA A 65 34.12 38.63 -5.88
N GLU A 66 33.38 39.61 -5.34
CA GLU A 66 32.04 39.97 -5.81
C GLU A 66 32.06 40.57 -7.23
N ARG A 67 32.99 41.49 -7.52
CA ARG A 67 33.13 42.07 -8.87
C ARG A 67 33.59 41.05 -9.90
N HIS A 68 34.43 40.11 -9.47
CA HIS A 68 35.00 39.09 -10.33
C HIS A 68 34.24 37.75 -10.27
N ASN A 69 33.05 37.73 -9.66
CA ASN A 69 32.20 36.53 -9.51
C ASN A 69 32.96 35.29 -9.02
N LEU A 70 33.94 35.46 -8.11
CA LEU A 70 34.78 34.38 -7.58
C LEU A 70 34.10 33.59 -6.46
N LEU A 71 32.97 34.10 -5.95
CA LEU A 71 32.17 33.48 -4.90
C LEU A 71 30.69 33.63 -5.29
N SER A 72 29.87 32.63 -4.96
CA SER A 72 28.42 32.72 -5.09
C SER A 72 27.86 33.79 -4.14
N ALA A 73 26.64 34.26 -4.43
CA ALA A 73 25.94 35.22 -3.57
C ALA A 73 25.80 34.70 -2.12
N GLU A 74 25.61 33.40 -1.95
CA GLU A 74 25.51 32.74 -0.65
C GLU A 74 26.86 32.70 0.09
N GLU A 75 27.95 32.33 -0.61
CA GLU A 75 29.30 32.36 -0.04
C GLU A 75 29.73 33.79 0.34
N LEU A 76 29.40 34.79 -0.48
CA LEU A 76 29.64 36.20 -0.19
C LEU A 76 28.85 36.67 1.04
N ALA A 77 27.57 36.28 1.15
CA ALA A 77 26.74 36.63 2.30
C ALA A 77 27.30 36.01 3.60
N ARG A 78 27.70 34.74 3.56
CA ARG A 78 28.33 34.06 4.69
C ARG A 78 29.66 34.71 5.08
N ALA A 79 30.51 35.02 4.11
CA ALA A 79 31.79 35.68 4.36
C ALA A 79 31.62 37.10 4.93
N LYS A 80 30.69 37.90 4.39
CA LYS A 80 30.36 39.24 4.92
C LYS A 80 29.87 39.15 6.36
N LYS A 81 28.95 38.21 6.66
CA LYS A 81 28.46 37.96 8.02
C LYS A 81 29.57 37.51 8.98
N PHE A 82 30.55 36.73 8.51
CA PHE A 82 31.71 36.35 9.33
C PHE A 82 32.55 37.58 9.73
N LEU A 83 32.69 38.55 8.84
CA LEU A 83 33.38 39.81 9.13
C LEU A 83 32.62 40.71 10.11
N GLU A 84 31.29 40.78 9.97
CA GLU A 84 30.44 41.51 10.92
C GLU A 84 30.57 40.95 12.34
N LEU A 85 30.85 39.65 12.47
CA LEU A 85 31.11 38.98 13.74
C LEU A 85 32.57 39.12 14.23
N GLY A 86 33.38 39.93 13.55
CA GLY A 86 34.77 40.24 13.93
C GLY A 86 35.84 39.47 13.17
N GLY A 87 35.48 38.67 12.15
CA GLY A 87 36.43 37.93 11.31
C GLY A 87 37.22 36.85 12.06
N SER A 88 36.71 36.40 13.21
CA SER A 88 37.29 35.36 14.04
C SER A 88 36.18 34.45 14.57
N GLY A 89 36.36 33.15 14.38
CA GLY A 89 35.44 32.11 14.81
C GLY A 89 35.89 31.41 16.10
N PRO A 90 35.27 30.25 16.41
CA PRO A 90 35.61 29.44 17.57
C PRO A 90 37.11 29.12 17.66
N GLY A 91 37.69 29.17 18.85
CA GLY A 91 39.13 28.93 19.05
C GLY A 91 40.04 29.97 18.42
N GLY A 92 39.49 31.09 17.97
CA GLY A 92 40.24 32.13 17.24
C GLY A 92 40.50 31.80 15.78
N CYS A 93 39.83 30.78 15.21
CA CYS A 93 39.99 30.42 13.81
C CYS A 93 39.68 31.61 12.87
N SER A 94 40.45 31.73 11.80
CA SER A 94 40.37 32.87 10.88
C SER A 94 39.81 32.52 9.51
N ASN A 95 39.69 31.22 9.21
CA ASN A 95 39.20 30.71 7.93
C ASN A 95 38.43 29.39 8.12
N HIS A 96 37.73 28.97 7.06
CA HIS A 96 36.87 27.79 7.08
C HIS A 96 37.57 26.53 7.57
N LEU A 97 38.76 26.20 7.04
CA LEU A 97 39.49 24.98 7.38
C LEU A 97 39.94 24.97 8.85
N GLU A 98 40.42 26.11 9.37
CA GLU A 98 40.77 26.23 10.79
C GLU A 98 39.54 26.04 11.69
N CYS A 99 38.42 26.69 11.35
CA CYS A 99 37.18 26.59 12.13
C CYS A 99 36.60 25.19 12.09
N GLU A 100 36.63 24.54 10.92
CA GLU A 100 36.21 23.16 10.73
C GLU A 100 37.07 22.22 11.58
N ASN A 101 38.39 22.32 11.50
CA ASN A 101 39.29 21.48 12.30
C ASN A 101 39.10 21.69 13.81
N TYR A 102 38.90 22.94 14.25
CA TYR A 102 38.63 23.25 15.65
C TYR A 102 37.29 22.68 16.11
N CYS A 103 36.22 22.88 15.33
CA CYS A 103 34.87 22.41 15.67
C CYS A 103 34.65 20.92 15.43
N ASN A 104 35.52 20.26 14.68
CA ASN A 104 35.52 18.81 14.52
C ASN A 104 35.92 18.08 15.81
N ASP A 105 36.57 18.75 16.77
CA ASP A 105 36.83 18.17 18.10
C ASP A 105 35.63 18.43 19.03
N ILE A 106 35.03 17.34 19.52
CA ILE A 106 33.88 17.40 20.42
C ILE A 106 34.12 18.24 21.68
N ASN A 107 35.36 18.34 22.15
CA ASN A 107 35.67 19.16 23.33
C ASN A 107 35.36 20.64 23.11
N ASN A 108 35.30 21.08 21.85
CA ASN A 108 35.00 22.46 21.46
C ASN A 108 33.52 22.67 21.10
N ILE A 109 32.67 21.63 21.18
CA ILE A 109 31.28 21.66 20.70
C ILE A 109 30.48 22.82 21.30
N SER A 110 30.65 23.09 22.59
CA SER A 110 29.90 24.16 23.26
C SER A 110 30.21 25.55 22.71
N GLU A 111 31.47 25.84 22.41
CA GLU A 111 31.86 27.11 21.80
C GLU A 111 31.38 27.19 20.35
N CYS A 112 31.55 26.10 19.60
CA CYS A 112 31.15 26.01 18.19
C CYS A 112 29.64 26.16 17.99
N LEU A 113 28.81 25.53 18.83
CA LEU A 113 27.35 25.68 18.77
C LEU A 113 26.90 27.08 19.21
N THR A 114 27.55 27.67 20.19
CA THR A 114 27.30 29.07 20.59
C THR A 114 27.58 30.02 19.43
N PHE A 115 28.69 29.79 18.74
CA PHE A 115 29.04 30.58 17.55
C PHE A 115 28.05 30.33 16.41
N ALA A 116 27.70 29.08 16.12
CA ALA A 116 26.77 28.72 15.07
C ALA A 116 25.37 29.31 15.29
N GLU A 117 24.87 29.32 16.53
CA GLU A 117 23.59 29.93 16.88
C GLU A 117 23.61 31.45 16.66
N ARG A 118 24.68 32.13 17.06
CA ARG A 118 24.84 33.58 16.85
C ARG A 118 25.06 33.92 15.37
N SER A 119 25.82 33.10 14.65
CA SER A 119 26.20 33.33 13.26
C SER A 119 25.15 32.89 12.27
N GLY A 120 24.22 32.00 12.65
CA GLY A 120 23.24 31.39 11.74
C GLY A 120 23.90 30.79 10.50
N PHE A 121 25.09 30.18 10.66
CA PHE A 121 25.80 29.47 9.59
C PHE A 121 25.43 28.00 9.49
N ILE A 122 24.66 27.50 10.46
CA ILE A 122 24.13 26.15 10.52
C ILE A 122 22.60 26.28 10.47
N GLU A 123 21.95 25.40 9.72
CA GLU A 123 20.50 25.39 9.63
C GLU A 123 19.86 25.11 10.99
N PRO A 124 18.66 25.65 11.29
CA PRO A 124 18.04 25.50 12.61
C PRO A 124 17.87 24.04 13.07
N ASP A 125 17.56 23.14 12.14
CA ASP A 125 17.39 21.72 12.43
C ASP A 125 18.73 21.02 12.72
N GLU A 126 19.78 21.30 11.95
CA GLU A 126 21.14 20.82 12.22
C GLU A 126 21.66 21.35 13.57
N LEU A 127 21.40 22.62 13.90
CA LEU A 127 21.75 23.21 15.19
C LEU A 127 21.01 22.53 16.34
N LYS A 128 19.72 22.21 16.15
CA LYS A 128 18.89 21.49 17.14
C LYS A 128 19.45 20.10 17.40
N GLU A 129 19.85 19.37 16.36
CA GLU A 129 20.48 18.05 16.49
C GLU A 129 21.83 18.13 17.20
N ALA A 130 22.70 19.06 16.82
CA ALA A 130 23.99 19.20 17.46
C ALA A 130 23.88 19.61 18.94
N LYS A 131 22.87 20.43 19.30
CA LYS A 131 22.52 20.76 20.70
C LYS A 131 22.08 19.54 21.51
N LYS A 132 21.48 18.50 20.89
CA LYS A 132 21.17 17.24 21.58
C LYS A 132 22.43 16.55 22.07
N ILE A 133 23.50 16.51 21.26
CA ILE A 133 24.82 15.99 21.66
C ILE A 133 25.35 16.76 22.85
N GLN A 134 25.40 18.09 22.74
CA GLN A 134 25.88 18.96 23.82
C GLN A 134 25.13 18.70 25.12
N ALA A 135 23.80 18.61 25.06
CA ALA A 135 22.97 18.33 26.23
C ALA A 135 23.23 16.94 26.82
N ALA A 136 23.45 15.92 25.99
CA ALA A 136 23.79 14.57 26.44
C ALA A 136 25.15 14.53 27.16
N LEU A 137 26.18 15.16 26.57
CA LEU A 137 27.50 15.25 27.17
C LEU A 137 27.50 16.05 28.48
N ALA A 138 26.70 17.12 28.55
CA ALA A 138 26.52 17.89 29.78
C ALA A 138 25.84 17.06 30.91
N ARG A 139 25.04 16.05 30.56
CA ARG A 139 24.49 15.07 31.51
C ARG A 139 25.46 13.94 31.87
N GLY A 140 26.68 13.95 31.33
CA GLY A 140 27.71 12.95 31.57
C GLY A 140 27.64 11.73 30.65
N ALA A 141 26.86 11.79 29.56
CA ALA A 141 26.92 10.76 28.53
C ALA A 141 28.33 10.68 27.93
N GLN A 142 28.78 9.47 27.62
CA GLN A 142 30.06 9.24 26.96
C GLN A 142 29.82 8.97 25.47
N LEU A 143 30.69 9.51 24.62
CA LEU A 143 30.66 9.17 23.21
C LEU A 143 31.12 7.71 23.01
N PRO A 144 30.49 6.98 22.07
CA PRO A 144 30.86 5.60 21.79
C PRO A 144 32.34 5.45 21.45
N GLY A 145 33.03 4.53 22.12
CA GLY A 145 34.46 4.26 21.90
C GLY A 145 35.38 5.43 22.22
N GLY A 146 34.89 6.47 22.90
CA GLY A 146 35.63 7.71 23.13
C GLY A 146 35.98 8.47 21.85
N CYS A 147 35.22 8.30 20.78
CA CYS A 147 35.40 9.03 19.54
C CYS A 147 35.35 10.55 19.80
N ARG A 148 36.10 11.33 19.01
CA ARG A 148 36.24 12.79 19.22
C ARG A 148 35.66 13.64 18.09
N ASN A 149 35.27 13.01 16.99
CA ASN A 149 34.72 13.67 15.81
C ASN A 149 33.72 12.74 15.11
N LYS A 150 32.89 13.31 14.24
CA LYS A 150 31.83 12.60 13.51
C LYS A 150 32.35 11.35 12.81
N GLN A 151 33.40 11.49 12.01
CA GLN A 151 33.96 10.39 11.22
C GLN A 151 34.44 9.22 12.10
N ALA A 152 35.10 9.51 13.23
CA ALA A 152 35.55 8.50 14.16
C ALA A 152 34.37 7.80 14.87
N CYS A 153 33.33 8.55 15.23
CA CYS A 153 32.13 7.99 15.86
C CYS A 153 31.36 7.10 14.89
N GLU A 154 31.20 7.55 13.63
CA GLU A 154 30.60 6.75 12.58
C GLU A 154 31.40 5.47 12.36
N ALA A 155 32.71 5.57 12.12
CA ALA A 155 33.56 4.40 11.93
C ALA A 155 33.44 3.40 13.10
N TYR A 156 33.39 3.88 14.35
CA TYR A 156 33.20 3.03 15.52
C TYR A 156 31.81 2.36 15.52
N CYS A 157 30.75 3.13 15.30
CA CYS A 157 29.36 2.65 15.34
C CYS A 157 28.94 1.77 14.17
N THR A 158 29.74 1.71 13.10
CA THR A 158 29.48 0.82 11.95
C THR A 158 29.74 -0.65 12.25
N SER A 159 30.48 -0.94 13.32
CA SER A 159 30.74 -2.29 13.79
C SER A 159 29.53 -2.83 14.55
N SER A 160 29.04 -4.01 14.16
CA SER A 160 27.97 -4.72 14.89
C SER A 160 28.33 -4.99 16.36
N ASN A 161 29.64 -5.08 16.68
CA ASN A 161 30.12 -5.28 18.04
C ASN A 161 29.99 -4.03 18.93
N HIS A 162 29.77 -2.85 18.35
CA HIS A 162 29.69 -1.57 19.05
C HIS A 162 28.28 -0.96 19.02
N MET A 163 27.34 -1.63 18.35
CA MET A 163 25.99 -1.11 18.11
C MET A 163 25.19 -0.87 19.40
N GLU A 164 25.36 -1.71 20.43
CA GLU A 164 24.69 -1.51 21.73
C GLU A 164 25.11 -0.18 22.38
N GLU A 165 26.40 0.12 22.39
CA GLU A 165 26.94 1.36 22.94
C GLU A 165 26.44 2.57 22.15
N CYS A 166 26.41 2.46 20.83
CA CYS A 166 25.94 3.53 19.94
C CYS A 166 24.44 3.80 20.07
N ILE A 167 23.61 2.77 20.15
CA ILE A 167 22.16 2.91 20.38
C ILE A 167 21.89 3.49 21.77
N ALA A 168 22.61 3.04 22.80
CA ALA A 168 22.47 3.59 24.14
C ALA A 168 22.82 5.08 24.19
N PHE A 169 23.89 5.50 23.50
CA PHE A 169 24.21 6.92 23.37
C PHE A 169 23.10 7.67 22.61
N ALA A 170 22.65 7.16 21.47
CA ALA A 170 21.63 7.79 20.64
C ALA A 170 20.27 7.92 21.34
N GLU A 171 19.87 6.91 22.14
CA GLU A 171 18.73 6.98 23.06
C GLU A 171 18.93 8.08 24.11
N SER A 172 20.09 8.10 24.78
CA SER A 172 20.39 9.10 25.82
C SER A 172 20.44 10.54 25.30
N ALA A 173 20.82 10.70 24.02
CA ALA A 173 20.87 11.97 23.31
C ALA A 173 19.52 12.35 22.69
N GLY A 174 18.57 11.42 22.57
CA GLY A 174 17.27 11.66 21.92
C GLY A 174 17.40 11.83 20.41
N PHE A 175 18.31 11.09 19.78
CA PHE A 175 18.48 11.05 18.34
C PHE A 175 17.51 10.10 17.65
N ILE A 176 17.11 9.04 18.34
CA ILE A 176 16.24 8.00 17.78
C ILE A 176 14.79 8.33 18.17
N PRO A 177 13.87 8.49 17.21
CA PRO A 177 12.43 8.52 17.48
C PRO A 177 11.98 7.32 18.32
N PRO A 178 10.95 7.44 19.19
CA PRO A 178 10.55 6.35 20.08
C PRO A 178 10.19 5.04 19.36
N ASP A 179 9.53 5.14 18.21
CA ASP A 179 9.19 4.02 17.33
C ASP A 179 10.43 3.34 16.73
N GLU A 180 11.35 4.12 16.17
CA GLU A 180 12.64 3.59 15.67
C GLU A 180 13.51 3.00 16.79
N LEU A 181 13.39 3.52 18.02
CA LEU A 181 14.14 3.03 19.18
C LEU A 181 13.64 1.66 19.63
N GLU A 182 12.32 1.43 19.60
CA GLU A 182 11.74 0.11 19.88
C GLU A 182 12.24 -0.94 18.88
N GLU A 183 12.28 -0.61 17.59
CA GLU A 183 12.85 -1.49 16.55
C GLU A 183 14.35 -1.72 16.75
N ALA A 184 15.12 -0.68 17.06
CA ALA A 184 16.55 -0.80 17.34
C ALA A 184 16.82 -1.70 18.56
N LYS A 185 15.98 -1.62 19.60
CA LYS A 185 16.06 -2.50 20.79
C LYS A 185 15.73 -3.95 20.44
N LYS A 186 14.74 -4.20 19.58
CA LYS A 186 14.42 -5.55 19.07
C LYS A 186 15.60 -6.15 18.30
N VAL A 187 16.23 -5.36 17.41
CA VAL A 187 17.45 -5.75 16.68
C VAL A 187 18.59 -6.10 17.64
N LEU A 188 18.85 -5.27 18.64
CA LEU A 188 19.87 -5.56 19.66
C LEU A 188 19.59 -6.84 20.45
N ALA A 189 18.33 -7.04 20.84
CA ALA A 189 17.92 -8.25 21.55
C ALA A 189 18.13 -9.51 20.69
N ALA A 190 17.85 -9.44 19.38
CA ALA A 190 18.10 -10.54 18.45
C ALA A 190 19.60 -10.88 18.38
N ILE A 191 20.46 -9.88 18.22
CA ILE A 191 21.91 -10.07 18.12
C ILE A 191 22.48 -10.63 19.42
N LYS A 192 22.00 -10.18 20.58
CA LYS A 192 22.36 -10.75 21.88
C LYS A 192 21.96 -12.22 22.02
N ARG A 193 20.89 -12.65 21.35
CA ARG A 193 20.49 -14.07 21.26
C ARG A 193 21.33 -14.87 20.25
N GLY A 194 22.25 -14.24 19.53
CA GLY A 194 23.10 -14.87 18.52
C GLY A 194 22.52 -14.84 17.10
N VAL A 195 21.44 -14.09 16.87
CA VAL A 195 20.88 -13.90 15.52
C VAL A 195 21.87 -13.07 14.70
N THR A 196 22.30 -13.60 13.56
CA THR A 196 23.29 -12.91 12.72
C THR A 196 22.59 -11.87 11.84
N PRO A 197 22.99 -10.59 11.91
CA PRO A 197 22.37 -9.56 11.09
C PRO A 197 22.79 -9.64 9.62
N PRO A 198 21.98 -9.10 8.68
CA PRO A 198 22.37 -8.99 7.29
C PRO A 198 23.62 -8.08 7.14
N PRO A 199 24.48 -8.31 6.13
CA PRO A 199 25.75 -7.59 5.91
C PRO A 199 25.57 -6.12 5.49
N CYS A 200 24.35 -5.59 5.55
CA CYS A 200 24.02 -4.20 5.30
C CYS A 200 24.06 -3.32 6.56
N MET A 201 24.09 -3.93 7.75
CA MET A 201 24.13 -3.19 9.02
C MET A 201 25.51 -2.54 9.19
N GLY A 202 25.56 -1.20 9.08
CA GLY A 202 26.79 -0.41 9.08
C GLY A 202 26.60 1.02 8.57
N ALA A 203 27.60 1.59 7.88
CA ALA A 203 27.73 3.02 7.56
C ALA A 203 26.65 3.59 6.63
N GLY A 204 25.87 2.73 5.97
CA GLY A 204 24.77 3.13 5.10
C GLY A 204 23.39 3.03 5.74
N GLY A 205 23.30 2.67 7.03
CA GLY A 205 22.06 2.65 7.81
C GLY A 205 20.91 1.90 7.13
N LYS A 206 19.71 2.45 7.25
CA LYS A 206 18.47 1.90 6.69
C LYS A 206 18.53 1.76 5.16
N GLU A 207 19.03 2.77 4.46
CA GLU A 207 19.09 2.78 2.98
C GLU A 207 19.95 1.65 2.42
N ALA A 208 21.11 1.38 3.02
CA ALA A 208 21.95 0.26 2.60
C ALA A 208 21.27 -1.08 2.86
N CYS A 209 20.54 -1.21 3.96
CA CYS A 209 19.76 -2.42 4.23
C CYS A 209 18.58 -2.58 3.30
N GLU A 210 17.87 -1.51 2.96
CA GLU A 210 16.84 -1.56 1.93
C GLU A 210 17.42 -1.97 0.58
N ALA A 211 18.53 -1.36 0.14
CA ALA A 211 19.17 -1.71 -1.12
C ALA A 211 19.66 -3.17 -1.15
N TYR A 212 20.18 -3.67 -0.03
CA TYR A 212 20.59 -5.06 0.12
C TYR A 212 19.37 -6.00 0.09
N CYS A 213 18.36 -5.72 0.90
CA CYS A 213 17.15 -6.53 1.03
C CYS A 213 16.21 -6.43 -0.17
N ARG A 214 16.38 -5.44 -1.06
CA ARG A 214 15.69 -5.35 -2.36
C ARG A 214 16.22 -6.33 -3.41
N GLN A 215 17.39 -6.92 -3.19
CA GLN A 215 17.91 -7.95 -4.08
C GLN A 215 17.26 -9.28 -3.75
N SER A 216 16.66 -9.94 -4.75
CA SER A 216 15.91 -11.19 -4.57
C SER A 216 16.73 -12.30 -3.90
N GLU A 217 18.05 -12.31 -4.13
CA GLU A 217 19.02 -13.25 -3.55
C GLU A 217 19.19 -13.06 -2.03
N ASN A 218 18.85 -11.88 -1.52
CA ASN A 218 19.01 -11.50 -0.12
C ASN A 218 17.70 -11.55 0.67
N PHE A 219 16.56 -11.76 0.00
CA PHE A 219 15.23 -11.77 0.62
C PHE A 219 15.15 -12.75 1.79
N GLU A 220 15.60 -13.99 1.60
CA GLU A 220 15.53 -15.01 2.65
C GLU A 220 16.29 -14.59 3.92
N VAL A 221 17.49 -14.01 3.76
CA VAL A 221 18.31 -13.54 4.88
C VAL A 221 17.61 -12.40 5.61
N CYS A 222 17.05 -11.43 4.88
CA CYS A 222 16.38 -10.27 5.46
C CYS A 222 15.07 -10.65 6.16
N ILE A 223 14.22 -11.47 5.53
CA ILE A 223 12.96 -11.92 6.12
C ILE A 223 13.22 -12.78 7.36
N SER A 224 14.19 -13.70 7.29
CA SER A 224 14.54 -14.56 8.44
C SER A 224 15.03 -13.72 9.62
N PHE A 225 15.89 -12.73 9.36
CA PHE A 225 16.35 -11.80 10.39
C PHE A 225 15.19 -10.99 10.97
N ALA A 226 14.33 -10.39 10.14
CA ALA A 226 13.19 -9.58 10.58
C ALA A 226 12.22 -10.39 11.45
N LYS A 227 11.95 -11.64 11.06
CA LYS A 227 11.16 -12.60 11.85
C LYS A 227 11.82 -12.89 13.19
N GLU A 228 13.10 -13.27 13.22
CA GLU A 228 13.80 -13.61 14.47
C GLU A 228 14.02 -12.40 15.39
N ALA A 229 14.08 -11.19 14.82
CA ALA A 229 14.14 -9.94 15.55
C ALA A 229 12.77 -9.44 16.02
N GLY A 230 11.65 -9.97 15.50
CA GLY A 230 10.31 -9.51 15.84
C GLY A 230 9.98 -8.13 15.26
N LEU A 231 10.54 -7.83 14.07
CA LEU A 231 10.33 -6.59 13.33
C LEU A 231 9.09 -6.63 12.41
N MET A 232 8.32 -7.72 12.44
CA MET A 232 7.15 -7.93 11.59
C MET A 232 5.90 -8.03 12.47
N SER A 233 4.80 -7.45 12.01
CA SER A 233 3.46 -7.71 12.56
C SER A 233 3.02 -9.15 12.31
N ASP A 234 1.97 -9.61 12.98
CA ASP A 234 1.45 -10.98 12.80
C ASP A 234 1.00 -11.26 11.36
N GLN A 235 0.44 -10.25 10.68
CA GLN A 235 0.03 -10.37 9.27
C GLN A 235 1.25 -10.43 8.36
N GLU A 236 2.19 -9.50 8.51
CA GLU A 236 3.43 -9.50 7.72
C GLU A 236 4.22 -10.80 7.93
N LEU A 237 4.20 -11.36 9.13
CA LEU A 237 4.84 -12.64 9.44
C LEU A 237 4.19 -13.81 8.67
N GLN A 238 2.85 -13.85 8.58
CA GLN A 238 2.15 -14.88 7.81
C GLN A 238 2.50 -14.79 6.32
N ASP A 239 2.50 -13.58 5.76
CA ASP A 239 2.83 -13.35 4.35
C ASP A 239 4.32 -13.65 4.08
N ALA A 240 5.20 -13.28 5.01
CA ALA A 240 6.61 -13.64 4.96
C ALA A 240 6.86 -15.16 5.02
N GLU A 241 6.10 -15.90 5.82
CA GLU A 241 6.20 -17.36 5.89
C GLU A 241 5.76 -18.03 4.58
N LYS A 242 4.71 -17.50 3.94
CA LYS A 242 4.29 -17.88 2.58
C LYS A 242 5.41 -17.62 1.56
N MET A 243 6.00 -16.43 1.58
CA MET A 243 7.13 -16.08 0.69
C MET A 243 8.34 -16.99 0.93
N LEU A 244 8.74 -17.22 2.18
CA LEU A 244 9.84 -18.14 2.53
C LEU A 244 9.57 -19.57 2.04
N THR A 245 8.30 -20.00 2.04
CA THR A 245 7.91 -21.32 1.51
C THR A 245 8.19 -21.42 0.02
N ALA A 246 7.88 -20.40 -0.77
CA ALA A 246 8.24 -20.35 -2.20
C ALA A 246 9.76 -20.33 -2.42
N LEU A 247 10.49 -19.48 -1.67
CA LEU A 247 11.95 -19.36 -1.77
C LEU A 247 12.65 -20.69 -1.49
N ARG A 248 12.23 -21.41 -0.44
CA ARG A 248 12.79 -22.74 -0.09
C ARG A 248 12.49 -23.82 -1.13
N LYS A 249 11.41 -23.66 -1.90
CA LYS A 249 11.10 -24.51 -3.08
C LYS A 249 11.92 -24.12 -4.32
N GLY A 250 12.79 -23.10 -4.23
CA GLY A 250 13.58 -22.60 -5.33
C GLY A 250 12.80 -21.70 -6.30
N VAL A 251 11.60 -21.27 -5.92
CA VAL A 251 10.78 -20.35 -6.72
C VAL A 251 11.16 -18.92 -6.34
N LYS A 252 11.71 -18.17 -7.29
CA LYS A 252 12.12 -16.78 -7.08
C LYS A 252 10.91 -15.84 -7.17
N PRO A 253 10.90 -14.74 -6.40
CA PRO A 253 9.89 -13.69 -6.53
C PRO A 253 9.98 -13.02 -7.91
N PRO A 254 8.88 -12.43 -8.40
CA PRO A 254 8.87 -11.66 -9.64
C PRO A 254 9.82 -10.46 -9.55
N ALA A 255 10.26 -9.96 -10.70
CA ALA A 255 11.25 -8.89 -10.81
C ALA A 255 10.66 -7.48 -10.58
N CYS A 256 9.97 -7.29 -9.46
CA CYS A 256 9.32 -6.05 -9.06
C CYS A 256 9.58 -5.78 -7.56
N GLN A 257 9.52 -4.52 -7.13
CA GLN A 257 9.92 -4.11 -5.78
C GLN A 257 8.78 -3.52 -4.94
N SER A 258 7.89 -2.72 -5.55
CA SER A 258 6.70 -2.18 -4.87
C SER A 258 5.43 -2.89 -5.31
N GLU A 259 4.37 -2.75 -4.52
CA GLU A 259 3.05 -3.26 -4.89
C GLU A 259 2.60 -2.72 -6.25
N GLU A 260 2.76 -1.43 -6.49
CA GLU A 260 2.39 -0.79 -7.75
C GLU A 260 3.24 -1.31 -8.92
N GLU A 261 4.55 -1.44 -8.71
CA GLU A 261 5.45 -2.01 -9.72
C GLU A 261 5.08 -3.46 -10.02
N CYS A 262 4.79 -4.26 -9.00
CA CYS A 262 4.38 -5.65 -9.14
C CYS A 262 3.02 -5.78 -9.83
N ASN A 263 2.07 -4.88 -9.59
CA ASN A 263 0.78 -4.87 -10.27
C ASN A 263 0.95 -4.57 -11.76
N VAL A 264 1.81 -3.61 -12.11
CA VAL A 264 2.13 -3.32 -13.52
C VAL A 264 2.90 -4.46 -14.18
N TYR A 265 3.84 -5.07 -13.45
CA TYR A 265 4.65 -6.17 -13.95
C TYR A 265 3.80 -7.43 -14.16
N CYS A 266 3.05 -7.87 -13.15
CA CYS A 266 2.23 -9.07 -13.22
C CYS A 266 0.99 -8.93 -14.12
N SER A 267 0.57 -7.71 -14.47
CA SER A 267 -0.52 -7.51 -15.45
C SER A 267 -0.09 -7.59 -16.92
N GLN A 268 1.21 -7.73 -17.17
CA GLN A 268 1.77 -7.96 -18.51
C GLN A 268 1.68 -9.44 -18.87
N GLU A 269 1.24 -9.75 -20.10
CA GLU A 269 1.08 -11.12 -20.59
C GLU A 269 2.40 -11.91 -20.56
N GLU A 270 3.52 -11.22 -20.73
CA GLU A 270 4.86 -11.81 -20.69
C GLU A 270 5.29 -12.25 -19.28
N HIS A 271 4.70 -11.67 -18.23
CA HIS A 271 5.14 -11.81 -16.85
C HIS A 271 4.08 -12.41 -15.91
N ILE A 272 2.81 -12.44 -16.30
CA ILE A 272 1.74 -13.00 -15.47
C ILE A 272 2.01 -14.45 -15.04
N GLN A 273 2.60 -15.27 -15.93
CA GLN A 273 2.83 -16.69 -15.65
C GLN A 273 3.82 -16.90 -14.50
N GLU A 274 4.89 -16.10 -14.41
CA GLU A 274 5.84 -16.21 -13.29
C GLU A 274 5.21 -15.72 -11.98
N CYS A 275 4.35 -14.70 -12.03
CA CYS A 275 3.62 -14.23 -10.86
C CYS A 275 2.63 -15.28 -10.34
N ILE A 276 1.91 -15.98 -11.22
CA ILE A 276 1.00 -17.08 -10.83
C ILE A 276 1.79 -18.24 -10.21
N VAL A 277 2.91 -18.64 -10.84
CA VAL A 277 3.78 -19.71 -10.30
C VAL A 277 4.31 -19.35 -8.92
N PHE A 278 4.73 -18.11 -8.72
CA PHE A 278 5.18 -17.63 -7.42
C PHE A 278 4.04 -17.61 -6.38
N ALA A 279 2.90 -17.02 -6.72
CA ALA A 279 1.74 -16.90 -5.82
C ALA A 279 1.20 -18.27 -5.38
N GLU A 280 1.10 -19.22 -6.29
CA GLU A 280 0.71 -20.60 -6.00
C GLU A 280 1.76 -21.30 -5.12
N ALA A 281 3.05 -21.19 -5.46
CA ALA A 281 4.12 -21.83 -4.70
C ALA A 281 4.23 -21.30 -3.26
N ALA A 282 3.96 -20.01 -3.08
CA ALA A 282 3.93 -19.31 -1.80
C ALA A 282 2.66 -19.58 -1.00
N GLY A 283 1.56 -20.01 -1.64
CA GLY A 283 0.25 -20.17 -0.99
C GLY A 283 -0.52 -18.87 -0.83
N PHE A 284 -0.23 -17.87 -1.67
CA PHE A 284 -1.11 -16.71 -1.88
C PHE A 284 -2.26 -17.02 -2.84
N MET A 285 -2.16 -18.13 -3.56
CA MET A 285 -3.15 -18.59 -4.53
C MET A 285 -3.34 -20.10 -4.39
N THR A 286 -4.58 -20.56 -4.37
CA THR A 286 -4.92 -21.99 -4.44
C THR A 286 -4.63 -22.55 -5.84
N PRO A 287 -4.45 -23.88 -6.01
CA PRO A 287 -4.28 -24.48 -7.33
C PRO A 287 -5.44 -24.16 -8.29
N GLU A 288 -6.66 -24.10 -7.77
CA GLU A 288 -7.87 -23.77 -8.55
C GLU A 288 -7.85 -22.30 -9.01
N GLU A 289 -7.51 -21.36 -8.13
CA GLU A 289 -7.33 -19.95 -8.48
C GLU A 289 -6.17 -19.76 -9.46
N ALA A 290 -5.08 -20.53 -9.33
CA ALA A 290 -3.95 -20.50 -10.23
C ALA A 290 -4.31 -21.03 -11.63
N GLU A 291 -5.11 -22.10 -11.72
CA GLU A 291 -5.65 -22.57 -12.99
C GLU A 291 -6.53 -21.51 -13.65
N MET A 292 -7.40 -20.86 -12.88
CA MET A 292 -8.24 -19.77 -13.38
C MET A 292 -7.39 -18.60 -13.89
N ALA A 293 -6.42 -18.14 -13.11
CA ALA A 293 -5.53 -17.06 -13.50
C ALA A 293 -4.71 -17.39 -14.76
N ARG A 294 -4.32 -18.66 -14.95
CA ARG A 294 -3.65 -19.12 -16.19
C ARG A 294 -4.58 -19.08 -17.40
N LYS A 295 -5.86 -19.39 -17.22
CA LYS A 295 -6.85 -19.33 -18.31
C LYS A 295 -7.17 -17.90 -18.71
N THR A 296 -7.26 -17.00 -17.74
CA THR A 296 -7.71 -15.61 -17.95
C THR A 296 -6.58 -14.59 -18.09
N GLY A 297 -5.32 -15.01 -17.93
CA GLY A 297 -4.19 -14.08 -17.88
C GLY A 297 -4.24 -13.13 -16.68
N GLY A 298 -4.90 -13.54 -15.59
CA GLY A 298 -5.01 -12.76 -14.36
C GLY A 298 -5.93 -11.54 -14.44
N LYS A 299 -6.67 -11.38 -15.55
CA LYS A 299 -7.62 -10.28 -15.75
C LYS A 299 -9.04 -10.82 -15.82
N GLY A 300 -10.02 -10.05 -15.35
CA GLY A 300 -11.43 -10.37 -15.51
C GLY A 300 -12.07 -9.62 -16.69
N PRO A 301 -13.39 -9.80 -16.89
CA PRO A 301 -14.12 -9.11 -17.95
C PRO A 301 -14.04 -7.59 -17.81
N GLY A 302 -13.76 -6.89 -18.92
CA GLY A 302 -13.58 -5.44 -18.90
C GLY A 302 -12.32 -4.98 -18.14
N ASP A 303 -11.30 -5.83 -18.05
CA ASP A 303 -10.02 -5.60 -17.35
C ASP A 303 -10.16 -5.38 -15.82
N CYS A 304 -11.28 -5.80 -15.22
CA CYS A 304 -11.46 -5.75 -13.77
C CYS A 304 -10.40 -6.60 -13.04
N GLN A 305 -9.98 -6.14 -11.86
CA GLN A 305 -8.94 -6.78 -11.04
C GLN A 305 -9.52 -7.26 -9.71
N GLY A 306 -9.36 -8.55 -9.45
CA GLY A 306 -9.86 -9.17 -8.22
C GLY A 306 -11.37 -9.40 -8.22
N GLN A 307 -11.80 -10.30 -7.34
CA GLN A 307 -13.16 -10.82 -7.34
C GLN A 307 -14.23 -9.73 -7.17
N GLN A 308 -14.04 -8.82 -6.21
CA GLN A 308 -15.05 -7.81 -5.88
C GLN A 308 -15.27 -6.79 -7.02
N GLU A 309 -14.21 -6.35 -7.68
CA GLU A 309 -14.32 -5.42 -8.81
C GLU A 309 -15.03 -6.10 -9.99
N CYS A 310 -14.66 -7.34 -10.28
CA CYS A 310 -15.28 -8.13 -11.35
C CYS A 310 -16.75 -8.46 -11.08
N GLU A 311 -17.11 -8.77 -9.84
CA GLU A 311 -18.50 -8.96 -9.45
C GLU A 311 -19.32 -7.68 -9.65
N GLN A 312 -18.81 -6.52 -9.23
CA GLN A 312 -19.49 -5.24 -9.46
C GLN A 312 -19.60 -4.91 -10.95
N PHE A 313 -18.54 -5.18 -11.72
CA PHE A 313 -18.55 -5.00 -13.17
C PHE A 313 -19.65 -5.86 -13.82
N CYS A 314 -19.75 -7.14 -13.48
CA CYS A 314 -20.73 -8.07 -14.06
C CYS A 314 -22.15 -7.92 -13.51
N GLN A 315 -22.33 -7.35 -12.31
CA GLN A 315 -23.65 -7.00 -11.78
C GLN A 315 -24.32 -5.88 -12.58
N ASN A 316 -23.54 -5.04 -13.28
CA ASN A 316 -24.09 -4.03 -14.16
C ASN A 316 -24.73 -4.69 -15.40
N PRO A 317 -26.03 -4.50 -15.66
CA PRO A 317 -26.70 -5.05 -16.83
C PRO A 317 -26.04 -4.70 -18.17
N ALA A 318 -25.39 -3.54 -18.27
CA ALA A 318 -24.68 -3.10 -19.47
C ALA A 318 -23.44 -3.95 -19.80
N ASN A 319 -22.91 -4.71 -18.83
CA ASN A 319 -21.67 -5.48 -18.96
C ASN A 319 -21.91 -6.99 -19.04
N GLN A 320 -23.17 -7.44 -19.00
CA GLN A 320 -23.50 -8.86 -18.91
C GLN A 320 -23.07 -9.65 -20.14
N GLU A 321 -23.16 -9.04 -21.33
CA GLU A 321 -22.64 -9.64 -22.56
C GLU A 321 -21.12 -9.82 -22.48
N THR A 322 -20.38 -8.78 -22.07
CA THR A 322 -18.93 -8.85 -21.86
C THR A 322 -18.54 -9.96 -20.89
N CYS A 323 -19.24 -10.09 -19.77
CA CYS A 323 -18.97 -11.13 -18.77
C CYS A 323 -19.30 -12.54 -19.28
N PHE A 324 -20.40 -12.69 -20.02
CA PHE A 324 -20.79 -13.96 -20.64
C PHE A 324 -19.77 -14.40 -21.70
N ASP A 325 -19.39 -13.50 -22.59
CA ASP A 325 -18.42 -13.77 -23.65
C ASP A 325 -17.06 -14.11 -23.06
N PHE A 326 -16.62 -13.38 -22.03
CA PHE A 326 -15.41 -13.68 -21.29
C PHE A 326 -15.46 -15.08 -20.64
N ALA A 327 -16.56 -15.42 -19.96
CA ALA A 327 -16.71 -16.73 -19.34
C ALA A 327 -16.71 -17.87 -20.37
N LYS A 328 -17.28 -17.63 -21.55
CA LYS A 328 -17.27 -18.57 -22.67
C LYS A 328 -15.89 -18.72 -23.30
N GLU A 329 -15.19 -17.61 -23.58
CA GLU A 329 -13.87 -17.59 -24.21
C GLU A 329 -12.83 -18.31 -23.35
N HIS A 330 -12.84 -18.07 -22.04
CA HIS A 330 -11.90 -18.68 -21.10
C HIS A 330 -12.36 -20.05 -20.55
N GLY A 331 -13.46 -20.60 -21.09
CA GLY A 331 -13.95 -21.93 -20.72
C GLY A 331 -14.37 -22.05 -19.25
N LEU A 332 -14.93 -20.98 -18.68
CA LEU A 332 -15.47 -20.92 -17.32
C LEU A 332 -16.91 -21.45 -17.24
N LEU A 333 -17.58 -21.62 -18.39
CA LEU A 333 -18.88 -22.28 -18.50
C LEU A 333 -18.71 -23.75 -18.87
N SER A 334 -19.35 -24.66 -18.14
CA SER A 334 -19.28 -26.08 -18.49
C SER A 334 -20.10 -26.39 -19.76
N ASP A 335 -19.75 -27.47 -20.47
CA ASP A 335 -20.55 -27.93 -21.63
C ASP A 335 -22.02 -28.19 -21.26
N GLN A 336 -22.28 -28.59 -20.01
CA GLN A 336 -23.63 -28.79 -19.51
C GLN A 336 -24.36 -27.46 -19.33
N ASP A 337 -23.70 -26.46 -18.72
CA ASP A 337 -24.29 -25.13 -18.53
C ASP A 337 -24.58 -24.48 -19.89
N MET A 338 -23.67 -24.63 -20.86
CA MET A 338 -23.87 -24.15 -22.23
C MET A 338 -25.12 -24.78 -22.87
N ARG A 339 -25.31 -26.10 -22.73
CA ARG A 339 -26.52 -26.79 -23.23
C ARG A 339 -27.78 -26.33 -22.50
N GLN A 340 -27.74 -26.15 -21.19
CA GLN A 340 -28.87 -25.67 -20.41
C GLN A 340 -29.27 -24.25 -20.80
N MET A 341 -28.28 -23.38 -21.06
CA MET A 341 -28.51 -22.02 -21.55
C MET A 341 -29.12 -22.00 -22.95
N GLU A 342 -28.60 -22.82 -23.88
CA GLU A 342 -29.18 -22.98 -25.22
C GLU A 342 -30.62 -23.48 -25.18
N GLU A 343 -30.90 -24.45 -24.32
CA GLU A 343 -32.25 -24.99 -24.12
C GLU A 343 -33.18 -23.96 -23.48
N GLY A 344 -32.70 -23.21 -22.49
CA GLY A 344 -33.42 -22.10 -21.87
C GLY A 344 -33.81 -21.02 -22.88
N LEU A 345 -32.87 -20.62 -23.75
CA LEU A 345 -33.14 -19.67 -24.83
C LEU A 345 -34.15 -20.21 -25.84
N ARG A 346 -34.08 -21.50 -26.19
CA ARG A 346 -35.06 -22.16 -27.06
C ARG A 346 -36.46 -22.14 -26.43
N MET A 347 -36.58 -22.54 -25.17
CA MET A 347 -37.84 -22.54 -24.43
C MET A 347 -38.41 -21.12 -24.32
N MET A 348 -37.57 -20.12 -24.08
CA MET A 348 -37.99 -18.73 -23.99
C MET A 348 -38.50 -18.19 -25.34
N ARG A 349 -37.82 -18.53 -26.45
CA ARG A 349 -38.28 -18.19 -27.80
C ARG A 349 -39.64 -18.80 -28.10
N GLU A 350 -39.80 -20.10 -27.84
CA GLU A 350 -41.06 -20.81 -28.05
C GLU A 350 -42.17 -20.25 -27.16
N GLY A 351 -41.88 -19.96 -25.89
CA GLY A 351 -42.81 -19.34 -24.95
C GLY A 351 -43.30 -17.97 -25.43
N LEU A 352 -42.39 -17.13 -25.94
CA LEU A 352 -42.71 -15.80 -26.46
C LEU A 352 -43.50 -15.86 -27.78
N SER A 353 -43.23 -16.85 -28.65
CA SER A 353 -44.01 -17.07 -29.88
C SER A 353 -45.43 -17.58 -29.62
N ASN A 354 -45.62 -18.32 -28.52
CA ASN A 354 -46.94 -18.85 -28.13
C ASN A 354 -47.65 -18.01 -27.06
N ALA A 355 -47.04 -16.89 -26.63
CA ALA A 355 -47.61 -16.03 -25.61
C ALA A 355 -48.92 -15.37 -26.11
N PRO A 356 -49.97 -15.30 -25.27
CA PRO A 356 -51.17 -14.52 -25.56
C PRO A 356 -50.82 -13.07 -25.92
N PRO A 357 -51.57 -12.41 -26.83
CA PRO A 357 -51.28 -11.04 -27.29
C PRO A 357 -51.12 -10.04 -26.15
N GLU A 358 -51.85 -10.22 -25.05
CA GLU A 358 -51.83 -9.37 -23.86
C GLU A 358 -50.50 -9.47 -23.11
N ILE A 359 -49.94 -10.69 -22.99
CA ILE A 359 -48.65 -10.95 -22.35
C ILE A 359 -47.51 -10.50 -23.26
N ALA A 360 -47.59 -10.76 -24.57
CA ALA A 360 -46.59 -10.28 -25.53
C ALA A 360 -46.51 -8.74 -25.55
N SER A 361 -47.66 -8.06 -25.48
CA SER A 361 -47.73 -6.59 -25.38
C SER A 361 -47.16 -6.06 -24.06
N CYS A 362 -47.41 -6.74 -22.93
CA CYS A 362 -46.81 -6.40 -21.65
C CYS A 362 -45.27 -6.52 -21.69
N LEU A 363 -44.76 -7.62 -22.24
CA LEU A 363 -43.32 -7.87 -22.38
C LEU A 363 -42.67 -6.86 -23.34
N GLU A 364 -43.26 -6.58 -24.50
CA GLU A 364 -42.77 -5.56 -25.44
C GLU A 364 -42.80 -4.16 -24.82
N GLY A 365 -43.81 -3.84 -24.00
CA GLY A 365 -43.93 -2.56 -23.31
C GLY A 365 -42.92 -2.36 -22.17
N LYS A 366 -42.54 -3.43 -21.45
CA LYS A 366 -41.63 -3.36 -20.30
C LYS A 366 -40.16 -3.63 -20.65
N LEU A 367 -39.89 -4.53 -21.60
CA LEU A 367 -38.53 -4.90 -22.02
C LEU A 367 -38.08 -4.17 -23.28
N GLY A 368 -39.00 -3.56 -24.02
CA GLY A 368 -38.73 -2.87 -25.28
C GLY A 368 -38.76 -3.80 -26.50
N PRO A 369 -39.16 -3.28 -27.67
CA PRO A 369 -39.36 -4.09 -28.88
C PRO A 369 -38.07 -4.72 -29.40
N GLU A 370 -36.93 -4.04 -29.24
CA GLU A 370 -35.61 -4.51 -29.69
C GLU A 370 -35.15 -5.76 -28.94
N VAL A 371 -35.38 -5.81 -27.63
CA VAL A 371 -35.02 -6.95 -26.76
C VAL A 371 -35.89 -8.16 -27.10
N ILE A 372 -37.21 -7.96 -27.25
CA ILE A 372 -38.16 -9.02 -27.63
C ILE A 372 -37.83 -9.58 -29.02
N GLU A 373 -37.48 -8.72 -29.97
CA GLU A 373 -37.08 -9.16 -31.30
C GLU A 373 -35.76 -9.96 -31.27
N GLY A 374 -34.78 -9.52 -30.46
CA GLY A 374 -33.55 -10.26 -30.22
C GLY A 374 -33.75 -11.68 -29.65
N ILE A 375 -34.73 -11.86 -28.76
CA ILE A 375 -35.09 -13.20 -28.24
C ILE A 375 -35.73 -14.05 -29.34
N ARG A 376 -36.63 -13.47 -30.13
CA ARG A 376 -37.31 -14.16 -31.25
C ARG A 376 -36.32 -14.66 -32.30
N THR A 377 -35.30 -13.87 -32.61
CA THR A 377 -34.27 -14.21 -33.61
C THR A 377 -33.11 -15.02 -33.04
N GLY A 378 -32.96 -15.06 -31.71
CA GLY A 378 -31.86 -15.77 -31.05
C GLY A 378 -30.57 -15.00 -30.94
N SER A 379 -30.60 -13.70 -31.15
CA SER A 379 -29.44 -12.80 -31.04
C SER A 379 -29.43 -11.97 -29.76
N GLY A 380 -30.43 -12.10 -28.89
CA GLY A 380 -30.56 -11.31 -27.66
C GLY A 380 -29.92 -11.99 -26.44
N THR A 381 -29.23 -11.21 -25.61
CA THR A 381 -28.75 -11.61 -24.29
C THR A 381 -29.89 -11.55 -23.27
N VAL A 382 -29.99 -12.55 -22.40
CA VAL A 382 -31.03 -12.62 -21.36
C VAL A 382 -30.45 -12.08 -20.07
N ALA A 383 -30.88 -10.88 -19.67
CA ALA A 383 -30.49 -10.28 -18.42
C ALA A 383 -31.31 -10.84 -17.23
N PRO A 384 -30.74 -10.97 -16.02
CA PRO A 384 -31.41 -11.48 -14.83
C PRO A 384 -32.75 -10.79 -14.51
N HIS A 385 -32.83 -9.47 -14.72
CA HIS A 385 -34.05 -8.68 -14.45
C HIS A 385 -35.22 -9.03 -15.39
N MET A 386 -34.97 -9.67 -16.54
CA MET A 386 -36.01 -10.07 -17.48
C MET A 386 -36.90 -11.16 -16.92
N GLY A 387 -36.35 -12.04 -16.07
CA GLY A 387 -37.12 -13.10 -15.41
C GLY A 387 -38.24 -12.54 -14.54
N ASP A 388 -37.98 -11.43 -13.85
CA ASP A 388 -38.98 -10.79 -12.98
C ASP A 388 -40.05 -10.06 -13.78
N VAL A 389 -39.66 -9.39 -14.87
CA VAL A 389 -40.62 -8.77 -15.80
C VAL A 389 -41.52 -9.82 -16.46
N MET A 390 -40.94 -10.97 -16.85
CA MET A 390 -41.71 -12.08 -17.38
C MET A 390 -42.70 -12.60 -16.34
N ARG A 391 -42.24 -12.86 -15.12
CA ARG A 391 -43.09 -13.30 -14.02
C ARG A 391 -44.26 -12.33 -13.79
N GLU A 392 -43.98 -11.03 -13.69
CA GLU A 392 -44.98 -10.00 -13.46
C GLU A 392 -46.03 -9.93 -14.59
N CYS A 393 -45.60 -9.95 -15.85
CA CYS A 393 -46.51 -9.97 -17.00
C CYS A 393 -47.35 -11.25 -17.05
N PHE A 394 -46.77 -12.41 -16.70
CA PHE A 394 -47.53 -13.66 -16.66
C PHE A 394 -48.53 -13.70 -15.49
N GLU A 395 -48.15 -13.21 -14.30
CA GLU A 395 -49.03 -13.11 -13.13
C GLU A 395 -50.17 -12.11 -13.33
N GLN A 396 -49.94 -11.04 -14.09
CA GLN A 396 -50.95 -10.02 -14.36
C GLN A 396 -52.07 -10.52 -15.29
N PHE A 397 -51.77 -11.48 -16.17
CA PHE A 397 -52.66 -11.88 -17.26
C PHE A 397 -53.00 -13.39 -17.29
N MET A 398 -52.37 -14.23 -16.45
CA MET A 398 -52.87 -15.57 -16.15
C MET A 398 -53.80 -15.53 -14.93
N PRO A 399 -55.05 -16.03 -15.02
CA PRO A 399 -55.91 -16.20 -13.85
C PRO A 399 -55.34 -17.26 -12.88
N SER A 400 -55.76 -17.20 -11.60
CA SER A 400 -55.37 -18.19 -10.59
C SER A 400 -55.76 -19.62 -11.04
N PRO A 401 -55.08 -20.68 -10.56
CA PRO A 401 -55.36 -22.07 -10.93
C PRO A 401 -56.80 -22.54 -10.68
N GLU A 402 -57.63 -21.73 -10.02
CA GLU A 402 -59.01 -22.03 -9.67
C GLU A 402 -59.99 -21.85 -10.85
N GLU A 403 -59.59 -21.19 -11.96
CA GLU A 403 -60.45 -20.98 -13.13
C GLU A 403 -60.20 -21.95 -14.31
N PHE A 404 -59.11 -22.72 -14.29
CA PHE A 404 -58.92 -23.82 -15.24
C PHE A 404 -59.66 -25.07 -14.75
N GLY A 405 -60.92 -25.20 -15.15
CA GLY A 405 -61.66 -26.46 -15.01
C GLY A 405 -60.90 -27.65 -15.65
N PRO A 406 -61.23 -28.89 -15.26
CA PRO A 406 -60.50 -30.07 -15.71
C PRO A 406 -60.51 -30.17 -17.24
N ARG A 407 -59.33 -30.38 -17.84
CA ARG A 407 -59.17 -30.60 -19.28
C ARG A 407 -60.00 -31.82 -19.72
N PRO A 408 -60.86 -31.72 -20.75
CA PRO A 408 -61.57 -32.88 -21.26
C PRO A 408 -60.67 -33.67 -22.22
N GLY A 409 -60.32 -34.90 -21.86
CA GLY A 409 -59.81 -35.88 -22.83
C GLY A 409 -58.49 -36.61 -22.50
N GLU A 410 -58.10 -36.77 -21.24
CA GLU A 410 -56.97 -37.65 -20.90
C GLU A 410 -57.39 -38.71 -19.87
N GLU A 411 -58.12 -39.71 -20.36
CA GLU A 411 -58.21 -41.01 -19.69
C GLU A 411 -56.85 -41.69 -19.82
N GLY A 412 -55.96 -41.49 -18.84
CA GLY A 412 -54.63 -42.09 -18.95
C GLY A 412 -53.56 -41.79 -17.92
N SER A 413 -53.86 -41.29 -16.72
CA SER A 413 -52.91 -41.40 -15.60
C SER A 413 -53.60 -41.15 -14.27
N PHE A 414 -53.89 -42.23 -13.55
CA PHE A 414 -54.05 -42.19 -12.10
C PHE A 414 -52.79 -41.57 -11.48
N PRO A 415 -52.87 -40.55 -10.62
CA PRO A 415 -51.79 -40.31 -9.67
C PRO A 415 -51.75 -41.51 -8.71
N PRO A 416 -50.58 -42.00 -8.29
CA PRO A 416 -50.51 -42.99 -7.23
C PRO A 416 -51.15 -42.38 -5.97
N GLU A 417 -52.04 -43.13 -5.31
CA GLU A 417 -52.58 -42.75 -4.01
C GLU A 417 -51.44 -42.45 -3.03
N GLY A 418 -51.36 -41.20 -2.55
CA GLY A 418 -50.32 -40.79 -1.60
C GLY A 418 -49.95 -39.31 -1.60
N PHE A 419 -50.39 -38.50 -2.57
CA PHE A 419 -50.10 -37.06 -2.61
C PHE A 419 -51.37 -36.22 -2.45
N ALA A 420 -51.87 -36.16 -1.21
CA ALA A 420 -52.55 -34.96 -0.75
C ALA A 420 -51.46 -34.03 -0.17
N PRO A 421 -51.40 -32.74 -0.53
CA PRO A 421 -50.57 -31.83 0.23
C PRO A 421 -51.09 -31.82 1.67
N PRO A 422 -50.23 -32.00 2.69
CA PRO A 422 -50.69 -31.91 4.06
C PRO A 422 -51.21 -30.48 4.29
N GLU A 423 -52.45 -30.37 4.75
CA GLU A 423 -52.97 -29.12 5.29
C GLU A 423 -52.03 -28.63 6.40
N GLY A 424 -51.47 -27.43 6.24
CA GLY A 424 -50.78 -26.73 7.33
C GLY A 424 -49.29 -26.42 7.16
N ILE A 425 -48.77 -26.19 5.95
CA ILE A 425 -47.45 -25.53 5.80
C ILE A 425 -47.67 -24.00 5.77
N PRO A 426 -47.25 -23.23 6.80
CA PRO A 426 -47.29 -21.78 6.74
C PRO A 426 -46.13 -21.30 5.86
N SER A 427 -46.45 -20.72 4.71
CA SER A 427 -45.49 -19.88 3.98
C SER A 427 -45.16 -18.67 4.83
N GLY A 428 -43.95 -18.64 5.39
CA GLY A 428 -43.41 -17.46 6.06
C GLY A 428 -42.59 -17.81 7.30
N PHE A 429 -41.30 -17.44 7.28
CA PHE A 429 -40.49 -17.36 8.49
C PHE A 429 -41.25 -16.55 9.56
N THR A 430 -41.43 -17.16 10.73
CA THR A 430 -42.11 -16.54 11.86
C THR A 430 -41.18 -16.69 13.07
N GLY A 431 -40.62 -15.59 13.56
CA GLY A 431 -39.68 -15.56 14.68
C GLY A 431 -40.38 -15.51 16.05
N PRO A 432 -39.61 -15.35 17.15
CA PRO A 432 -40.16 -15.28 18.50
C PRO A 432 -41.22 -14.17 18.59
N GLY A 433 -42.34 -14.45 19.24
CA GLY A 433 -43.47 -13.50 19.32
C GLY A 433 -44.33 -13.39 18.05
N GLY A 434 -44.08 -14.18 17.01
CA GLY A 434 -44.87 -14.13 15.77
C GLY A 434 -44.36 -13.11 14.74
N CYS A 435 -43.18 -12.52 14.95
CA CYS A 435 -42.59 -11.54 14.04
C CYS A 435 -42.30 -12.14 12.66
N LYS A 436 -42.52 -11.37 11.59
CA LYS A 436 -42.35 -11.87 10.20
C LYS A 436 -41.28 -11.13 9.40
N SER A 437 -40.68 -10.09 9.98
CA SER A 437 -39.55 -9.36 9.41
C SER A 437 -38.42 -9.19 10.44
N GLN A 438 -37.22 -8.93 9.93
CA GLN A 438 -36.04 -8.71 10.77
C GLN A 438 -36.24 -7.52 11.73
N GLU A 439 -36.83 -6.40 11.26
CA GLU A 439 -37.12 -5.26 12.13
C GLU A 439 -38.16 -5.60 13.21
N GLU A 440 -39.23 -6.36 12.89
CA GLU A 440 -40.22 -6.78 13.89
C GLU A 440 -39.59 -7.69 14.95
N CYS A 441 -38.74 -8.63 14.53
CA CYS A 441 -38.08 -9.55 15.46
C CYS A 441 -37.09 -8.82 16.37
N MET A 442 -36.34 -7.83 15.85
CA MET A 442 -35.45 -7.01 16.68
C MET A 442 -36.23 -6.17 17.70
N ALA A 443 -37.34 -5.55 17.30
CA ALA A 443 -38.19 -4.76 18.20
C ALA A 443 -38.85 -5.63 19.29
N TYR A 444 -39.22 -6.87 18.95
CA TYR A 444 -39.78 -7.84 19.89
C TYR A 444 -38.72 -8.32 20.89
N CYS A 445 -37.53 -8.70 20.42
CA CYS A 445 -36.46 -9.20 21.29
C CYS A 445 -35.86 -8.15 22.23
N GLN A 446 -35.95 -6.86 21.88
CA GLN A 446 -35.61 -5.78 22.79
C GLN A 446 -36.53 -5.72 24.01
N GLN A 447 -37.78 -6.16 23.87
CA GLN A 447 -38.77 -6.18 24.94
C GLN A 447 -38.87 -7.57 25.62
N HIS A 448 -38.49 -8.63 24.91
CA HIS A 448 -38.61 -10.03 25.34
C HIS A 448 -37.29 -10.82 25.18
N PRO A 449 -36.21 -10.45 25.92
CA PRO A 449 -34.88 -11.02 25.73
C PRO A 449 -34.77 -12.49 26.14
N GLU A 450 -35.52 -12.94 27.14
CA GLU A 450 -35.51 -14.36 27.57
C GLU A 450 -36.20 -15.27 26.54
N GLU A 451 -37.28 -14.79 25.90
CA GLU A 451 -38.01 -15.55 24.88
C GLU A 451 -37.18 -15.70 23.59
N CYS A 452 -36.42 -14.67 23.22
CA CYS A 452 -35.52 -14.76 22.08
C CYS A 452 -34.27 -15.59 22.36
N GLY A 453 -33.78 -15.63 23.61
CA GLY A 453 -32.63 -16.45 23.99
C GLY A 453 -32.91 -17.96 23.96
N GLN A 454 -34.18 -18.37 24.02
CA GLN A 454 -34.61 -19.77 24.00
C GLN A 454 -35.27 -20.19 22.68
N PHE A 455 -35.38 -19.28 21.71
CA PHE A 455 -36.02 -19.56 20.44
C PHE A 455 -35.15 -20.50 19.57
N GLN A 456 -35.67 -21.69 19.28
CA GLN A 456 -35.09 -22.61 18.31
C GLN A 456 -35.93 -22.55 17.02
N PRO A 457 -35.34 -22.24 15.85
CA PRO A 457 -36.09 -22.26 14.60
C PRO A 457 -36.57 -23.69 14.30
N PRO A 458 -37.73 -23.86 13.64
CA PRO A 458 -38.20 -25.18 13.24
C PRO A 458 -37.18 -25.84 12.30
N THR A 459 -36.82 -27.08 12.59
CA THR A 459 -35.94 -27.90 11.76
C THR A 459 -36.61 -28.14 10.41
N MET A 460 -36.03 -27.60 9.33
CA MET A 460 -36.47 -27.95 7.98
C MET A 460 -36.07 -29.39 7.67
N PRO A 461 -36.94 -30.19 7.01
CA PRO A 461 -36.52 -31.48 6.48
C PRO A 461 -35.44 -31.27 5.40
N PRO A 462 -34.42 -32.14 5.32
CA PRO A 462 -33.33 -31.97 4.35
C PRO A 462 -33.84 -32.15 2.90
N PRO A 463 -33.13 -31.59 1.91
CA PRO A 463 -33.43 -31.77 0.49
C PRO A 463 -33.44 -33.26 0.10
N SER A 464 -34.26 -33.58 -0.90
CA SER A 464 -34.54 -34.93 -1.41
C SER A 464 -33.32 -35.76 -1.89
N GLU A 465 -32.11 -35.20 -1.88
CA GLU A 465 -30.88 -35.85 -2.35
C GLU A 465 -30.16 -36.70 -1.29
N PHE A 466 -30.61 -36.72 -0.03
CA PHE A 466 -29.98 -37.53 1.03
C PHE A 466 -30.43 -39.01 1.09
N GLN A 467 -31.18 -39.51 0.11
CA GLN A 467 -31.67 -40.91 0.12
C GLN A 467 -30.60 -41.98 -0.16
N GLN A 468 -29.32 -41.61 -0.34
CA GLN A 468 -28.24 -42.56 -0.63
C GLN A 468 -27.07 -42.57 0.38
N PHE A 469 -27.21 -41.96 1.56
CA PHE A 469 -26.19 -42.08 2.62
C PHE A 469 -26.50 -43.24 3.58
N PRO A 470 -25.52 -44.09 3.94
CA PRO A 470 -25.71 -45.11 4.96
C PRO A 470 -26.12 -44.48 6.30
N GLU A 471 -27.21 -44.95 6.89
CA GLU A 471 -27.79 -44.42 8.15
C GLU A 471 -26.78 -44.36 9.32
N GLU A 472 -25.72 -45.17 9.29
CA GLU A 472 -24.67 -45.18 10.33
C GLU A 472 -23.83 -43.90 10.42
N HIS A 473 -23.74 -43.08 9.37
CA HIS A 473 -22.90 -41.86 9.37
C HIS A 473 -23.68 -40.56 9.38
N LYS A 474 -25.02 -40.65 9.39
CA LYS A 474 -25.91 -39.50 9.24
C LYS A 474 -25.89 -38.61 10.49
N GLU A 475 -25.92 -39.21 11.67
CA GLU A 475 -25.80 -38.48 12.95
C GLU A 475 -24.41 -37.85 13.13
N GLU A 476 -23.35 -38.55 12.73
CA GLU A 476 -21.97 -38.07 12.85
C GLU A 476 -21.70 -36.88 11.92
N PHE A 477 -22.19 -36.96 10.68
CA PHE A 477 -22.08 -35.86 9.72
C PHE A 477 -22.92 -34.65 10.12
N GLN A 478 -24.13 -34.88 10.66
CA GLN A 478 -25.01 -33.81 11.13
C GLN A 478 -24.42 -33.10 12.36
N GLN A 479 -23.80 -33.84 13.29
CA GLN A 479 -23.07 -33.25 14.42
C GLN A 479 -21.85 -32.44 13.96
N GLN A 480 -21.04 -32.97 13.03
CA GLN A 480 -19.88 -32.25 12.50
C GLN A 480 -20.28 -30.95 11.79
N PHE A 481 -21.36 -30.99 11.01
CA PHE A 481 -21.86 -29.82 10.31
C PHE A 481 -22.42 -28.77 11.28
N GLU A 482 -23.20 -29.17 12.29
CA GLU A 482 -23.70 -28.26 13.33
C GLU A 482 -22.57 -27.64 14.15
N GLU A 483 -21.53 -28.42 14.48
CA GLU A 483 -20.37 -27.93 15.22
C GLU A 483 -19.55 -26.94 14.39
N GLN A 484 -19.34 -27.23 13.11
CA GLN A 484 -18.65 -26.34 12.17
C GLN A 484 -19.41 -25.02 11.99
N TYR A 485 -20.74 -25.07 11.86
CA TYR A 485 -21.58 -23.89 11.75
C TYR A 485 -21.55 -23.04 13.03
N ARG A 486 -21.59 -23.69 14.21
CA ARG A 486 -21.50 -23.01 15.51
C ARG A 486 -20.16 -22.28 15.69
N GLN A 487 -19.05 -22.92 15.30
CA GLN A 487 -17.72 -22.32 15.36
C GLN A 487 -17.57 -21.11 14.42
N GLN A 488 -18.16 -21.18 13.22
CA GLN A 488 -18.20 -20.04 12.30
C GLN A 488 -18.97 -18.86 12.89
N PHE A 489 -20.16 -19.12 13.44
CA PHE A 489 -20.99 -18.08 14.04
C PHE A 489 -20.30 -17.43 15.25
N GLU A 490 -19.65 -18.23 16.10
CA GLU A 490 -18.92 -17.73 17.27
C GLU A 490 -17.71 -16.88 16.88
N LYS A 491 -16.95 -17.27 15.84
CA LYS A 491 -15.88 -16.43 15.28
C LYS A 491 -16.41 -15.11 14.73
N GLN A 492 -17.52 -15.14 14.01
CA GLN A 492 -18.13 -13.94 13.42
C GLN A 492 -18.64 -12.98 14.51
N TYR A 493 -19.20 -13.52 15.59
CA TYR A 493 -19.64 -12.76 16.76
C TYR A 493 -18.46 -12.16 17.55
N GLN A 494 -17.36 -12.90 17.72
CA GLN A 494 -16.13 -12.38 18.34
C GLN A 494 -15.49 -11.27 17.50
N GLN A 495 -15.47 -11.39 16.18
CA GLN A 495 -14.99 -10.34 15.27
C GLN A 495 -15.85 -9.07 15.37
N GLN A 496 -17.18 -9.20 15.49
CA GLN A 496 -18.05 -8.04 15.74
C GLN A 496 -17.77 -7.37 17.08
N GLN A 497 -17.56 -8.14 18.16
CA GLN A 497 -17.20 -7.56 19.46
C GLN A 497 -15.84 -6.84 19.45
N GLN A 498 -14.87 -7.31 18.65
CA GLN A 498 -13.59 -6.62 18.48
C GLN A 498 -13.72 -5.30 17.70
N GLN A 499 -14.70 -5.20 16.79
CA GLN A 499 -15.03 -3.95 16.10
C GLN A 499 -15.81 -2.95 16.99
N GLU A 500 -16.48 -3.42 18.04
CA GLU A 500 -17.13 -2.60 19.08
C GLU A 500 -16.26 -2.35 20.33
N GLY A 501 -14.93 -2.47 20.19
CA GLY A 501 -13.97 -2.16 21.24
C GLY A 501 -14.03 -0.69 21.74
N PRO A 502 -13.34 -0.36 22.84
CA PRO A 502 -13.45 0.93 23.54
C PRO A 502 -13.17 2.17 22.67
N THR A 503 -12.54 2.02 21.51
CA THR A 503 -12.36 3.06 20.50
C THR A 503 -13.69 3.60 19.95
N GLY A 504 -14.67 2.74 19.69
CA GLY A 504 -16.00 3.16 19.22
C GLY A 504 -16.82 3.89 20.29
N PHE A 505 -16.68 3.49 21.55
CA PHE A 505 -17.30 4.16 22.69
C PHE A 505 -16.69 5.56 22.92
N PHE A 506 -15.36 5.70 22.88
CA PHE A 506 -14.69 6.98 23.03
C PHE A 506 -14.93 7.94 21.85
N GLN A 507 -15.01 7.46 20.61
CA GLN A 507 -15.38 8.28 19.44
C GLN A 507 -16.82 8.79 19.50
N ARG A 508 -17.77 7.98 19.99
CA ARG A 508 -19.16 8.43 20.21
C ARG A 508 -19.26 9.39 21.39
N LEU A 509 -18.49 9.18 22.46
CA LEU A 509 -18.45 10.08 23.62
C LEU A 509 -17.86 11.46 23.26
N THR A 510 -16.79 11.51 22.46
CA THR A 510 -16.18 12.78 22.02
C THR A 510 -17.08 13.53 21.04
N ALA A 511 -17.77 12.83 20.14
CA ALA A 511 -18.76 13.43 19.25
C ALA A 511 -19.98 14.00 20.02
N TRP A 512 -20.42 13.32 21.09
CA TRP A 512 -21.53 13.78 21.94
C TRP A 512 -21.14 14.96 22.84
N LEU A 513 -19.90 14.96 23.37
CA LEU A 513 -19.37 16.05 24.21
C LEU A 513 -18.96 17.30 23.42
N ALA A 514 -18.69 17.18 22.11
CA ALA A 514 -18.35 18.31 21.23
C ALA A 514 -19.58 19.03 20.66
N ALA A 515 -20.75 18.39 20.63
CA ALA A 515 -22.00 18.95 20.10
C ALA A 515 -22.49 20.25 20.80
N PRO A 516 -22.31 20.49 22.12
CA PRO A 516 -22.72 21.73 22.76
C PRO A 516 -21.78 22.91 22.48
N PHE A 517 -20.52 22.66 22.09
CA PHE A 517 -19.55 23.74 21.84
C PHE A 517 -19.64 24.34 20.43
N LEU A 518 -20.08 23.57 19.44
CA LEU A 518 -20.26 24.05 18.06
C LEU A 518 -21.51 24.94 17.87
N ASN A 519 -22.49 24.87 18.78
CA ASN A 519 -23.66 25.76 18.78
C ASN A 519 -23.42 27.12 19.47
N LEU A 520 -22.24 27.34 20.07
CA LEU A 520 -21.83 28.62 20.64
C LEU A 520 -20.96 29.46 19.68
N LEU A 521 -20.60 28.90 18.52
CA LEU A 521 -19.84 29.58 17.46
C LEU A 521 -20.65 29.79 16.17
N ARG A 522 -21.99 29.81 16.27
CA ARG A 522 -22.89 30.15 15.18
C ARG A 522 -23.75 31.35 15.51
#